data_AF-A0AAD4JI05-F1
#
_entry.id   AF-A0AAD4JI05-F1
#
_cell.length_a   1.000
_cell.length_b   1.000
_cell.length_c   1.000
_cell.angle_alpha   90.00
_cell.angle_beta   90.00
_cell.angle_gamma   90.00
#
_symmetry.space_group_name_H-M   'P 1'
#
loop_
_entity.id
_entity.type
_entity.pdbx_description
1 polymer ?
#
loop_
_entity_poly.entity_id
_entity_poly.type
_entity_poly.pdbx_seq_one_letter_code
_entity_poly.pdbx_strand_id
1 'polypeptide(L)'
;MITRQRTDLHMNVPALKKLDGMLLDCLDNFKDQNEFYYEKGPSKNEKWWIPTPKVPPNGLSEVTRKWLQYQKDSVHQVLKAAMAINAQVLTEMEIPESYIEALPKNGRASLGDAMYKSITDDFFDPDVFLSSVDLSSEHKILDLKNKIEASVVIWERKMNAKDSKSPWGSAVSMEKREIIEDRAETILLILKHRFPGIPQSDLDISKIQCNRDVGHAILESYSRIIESLAFTVLSRIDDVMLIDSQAREQAGLDGRPLTSPGTIADQENGADSPSKTTLLDFMGWENGETEAKKDVQDEAADTIQPTSKPASIALNKRFIEKLENLGGMRSPTSRH
;
A
#
# COMPACT_ATOMS: atom_id res chain seq x y z
N MET A 1 35.85 7.81 -26.28
CA MET A 1 34.93 7.64 -25.14
C MET A 1 33.64 8.38 -25.49
N ILE A 2 32.47 7.79 -25.22
CA ILE A 2 31.17 8.43 -25.45
C ILE A 2 30.52 8.68 -24.08
N THR A 3 30.05 9.90 -23.83
CA THR A 3 29.31 10.25 -22.62
C THR A 3 27.89 9.70 -22.71
N ARG A 4 27.40 9.05 -21.65
CA ARG A 4 26.03 8.55 -21.54
C ARG A 4 25.43 8.98 -20.20
N GLN A 5 24.12 9.19 -20.17
CA GLN A 5 23.36 9.37 -18.93
C GLN A 5 23.51 8.13 -18.03
N ARG A 6 23.59 8.35 -16.71
CA ARG A 6 23.64 7.29 -15.71
C ARG A 6 22.40 6.40 -15.79
N THR A 7 22.56 5.09 -15.62
CA THR A 7 21.55 4.08 -15.93
C THR A 7 20.27 4.23 -15.11
N ASP A 8 20.41 4.49 -13.80
CA ASP A 8 19.32 4.79 -12.87
C ASP A 8 18.51 6.01 -13.33
N LEU A 9 19.18 7.10 -13.72
CA LEU A 9 18.55 8.34 -14.17
C LEU A 9 17.87 8.18 -15.53
N HIS A 10 18.49 7.40 -16.43
CA HIS A 10 18.01 7.23 -17.80
C HIS A 10 16.62 6.59 -17.86
N MET A 11 16.33 5.65 -16.95
CA MET A 11 15.04 4.99 -16.88
C MET A 11 14.07 5.69 -15.91
N ASN A 12 14.55 6.07 -14.72
CA ASN A 12 13.66 6.55 -13.66
C ASN A 12 13.19 7.99 -13.87
N VAL A 13 14.02 8.88 -14.43
CA VAL A 13 13.59 10.29 -14.63
C VAL A 13 12.42 10.40 -15.62
N PRO A 14 12.45 9.76 -16.81
CA PRO A 14 11.30 9.75 -17.71
C PRO A 14 10.06 9.08 -17.09
N ALA A 15 10.24 8.02 -16.31
CA ALA A 15 9.14 7.35 -15.62
C ALA A 15 8.47 8.28 -14.61
N LEU A 16 9.24 8.97 -13.76
CA LEU A 16 8.71 9.93 -12.78
C LEU A 16 7.99 11.09 -13.47
N LYS A 17 8.53 11.65 -14.57
CA LYS A 17 7.83 12.68 -15.34
C LYS A 17 6.49 12.21 -15.90
N LYS A 18 6.40 10.93 -16.31
CA LYS A 18 5.14 10.35 -16.78
C LYS A 18 4.13 10.23 -15.65
N LEU A 19 4.57 9.78 -14.46
CA LEU A 19 3.71 9.70 -13.27
C LEU A 19 3.21 11.07 -12.83
N ASP A 20 4.07 12.10 -12.86
CA ASP A 20 3.72 13.50 -12.59
C ASP A 20 2.65 13.99 -13.58
N GLY A 21 2.86 13.78 -14.89
CA GLY A 21 1.86 14.08 -15.91
C GLY A 21 0.52 13.41 -15.68
N MET A 22 0.51 12.12 -15.30
CA MET A 22 -0.73 11.39 -14.98
C MET A 22 -1.49 11.99 -13.78
N LEU A 23 -0.79 12.51 -12.76
CA LEU A 23 -1.44 13.20 -11.64
C LEU A 23 -2.02 14.54 -12.06
N LEU A 24 -1.30 15.31 -12.88
CA LEU A 24 -1.80 16.57 -13.41
C LEU A 24 -3.03 16.35 -14.31
N ASP A 25 -3.00 15.36 -15.19
CA ASP A 25 -4.14 14.98 -16.02
C ASP A 25 -5.34 14.53 -15.17
N CYS A 26 -5.10 13.77 -14.10
CA CYS A 26 -6.14 13.39 -13.15
C CYS A 26 -6.82 14.63 -12.53
N LEU A 27 -6.02 15.57 -12.01
CA LEU A 27 -6.52 16.82 -11.43
C LEU A 27 -7.28 17.67 -12.46
N ASP A 28 -6.78 17.73 -13.69
CA ASP A 28 -7.42 18.47 -14.78
C ASP A 28 -8.79 17.89 -15.17
N ASN A 29 -9.00 16.57 -15.05
CA ASN A 29 -10.28 15.93 -15.32
C ASN A 29 -11.40 16.36 -14.33
N PHE A 30 -11.06 17.01 -13.20
CA PHE A 30 -12.05 17.50 -12.24
C PHE A 30 -12.64 18.87 -12.59
N LYS A 31 -12.13 19.58 -13.61
CA LYS A 31 -12.54 20.95 -13.95
C LYS A 31 -14.04 21.10 -14.23
N ASP A 32 -14.64 20.11 -14.87
CA ASP A 32 -16.04 20.14 -15.31
C ASP A 32 -16.99 19.36 -14.38
N GLN A 33 -16.50 18.90 -13.23
CA GLN A 33 -17.30 18.15 -12.26
C GLN A 33 -18.11 19.07 -11.36
N ASN A 34 -19.44 18.93 -11.41
CA ASN A 34 -20.38 19.81 -10.69
C ASN A 34 -21.28 19.06 -9.69
N GLU A 35 -21.20 17.74 -9.61
CA GLU A 35 -22.07 16.96 -8.73
C GLU A 35 -21.68 17.04 -7.25
N PHE A 36 -20.40 17.27 -6.95
CA PHE A 36 -19.92 17.49 -5.59
C PHE A 36 -19.21 18.84 -5.48
N TYR A 37 -19.20 19.40 -4.29
CA TYR A 37 -18.55 20.67 -3.99
C TYR A 37 -17.99 20.67 -2.57
N TYR A 38 -17.11 21.62 -2.28
CA TYR A 38 -16.53 21.79 -0.96
C TYR A 38 -17.17 22.98 -0.25
N GLU A 39 -17.70 22.75 0.96
CA GLU A 39 -18.27 23.80 1.79
C GLU A 39 -17.16 24.64 2.44
N LYS A 40 -17.25 25.97 2.36
CA LYS A 40 -16.30 26.87 3.01
C LYS A 40 -16.59 26.94 4.51
N GLY A 41 -15.69 26.41 5.33
CA GLY A 41 -15.76 26.52 6.79
C GLY A 41 -14.87 25.49 7.47
N PRO A 42 -14.59 25.66 8.77
CA PRO A 42 -13.85 24.66 9.53
C PRO A 42 -14.64 23.35 9.53
N SER A 43 -13.99 22.26 9.11
CA SER A 43 -14.59 20.93 9.21
C SER A 43 -14.75 20.55 10.68
N LYS A 44 -15.83 19.84 11.01
CA LYS A 44 -16.01 19.22 12.34
C LYS A 44 -15.19 17.93 12.50
N ASN A 45 -14.45 17.55 11.47
CA ASN A 45 -13.62 16.36 11.45
C ASN A 45 -12.24 16.63 12.05
N GLU A 46 -11.50 15.55 12.32
CA GLU A 46 -10.13 15.57 12.84
C GLU A 46 -9.19 16.52 12.06
N LYS A 47 -9.38 16.61 10.74
CA LYS A 47 -8.64 17.53 9.87
C LYS A 47 -9.43 18.82 9.63
N TRP A 48 -9.59 19.63 10.66
CA TRP A 48 -10.41 20.85 10.65
C TRP A 48 -10.03 21.88 9.58
N TRP A 49 -8.78 21.85 9.10
CA TRP A 49 -8.26 22.72 8.03
C TRP A 49 -8.60 22.26 6.61
N ILE A 50 -9.18 21.07 6.44
CA ILE A 50 -9.61 20.54 5.14
C ILE A 50 -11.12 20.81 4.99
N PRO A 51 -11.57 21.47 3.91
CA PRO A 51 -13.00 21.66 3.64
C PRO A 51 -13.74 20.32 3.52
N THR A 52 -14.96 20.25 4.06
CA THR A 52 -15.78 19.03 3.97
C THR A 52 -16.42 18.93 2.58
N PRO A 53 -16.29 17.79 1.87
CA PRO A 53 -17.01 17.58 0.62
C PRO A 53 -18.51 17.43 0.86
N LYS A 54 -19.31 17.82 -0.13
CA LYS A 54 -20.76 17.67 -0.16
C LYS A 54 -21.18 17.05 -1.48
N VAL A 55 -22.18 16.19 -1.41
CA VAL A 55 -22.79 15.47 -2.53
C VAL A 55 -24.31 15.70 -2.51
N PRO A 56 -25.05 15.37 -3.58
CA PRO A 56 -26.50 15.49 -3.58
C PRO A 56 -27.15 14.60 -2.51
N PRO A 57 -28.36 14.92 -2.01
CA PRO A 57 -29.02 14.15 -0.95
C PRO A 57 -29.19 12.65 -1.25
N ASN A 58 -29.32 12.30 -2.54
CA ASN A 58 -29.48 10.91 -3.00
C ASN A 58 -28.15 10.28 -3.45
N GLY A 59 -27.01 10.93 -3.16
CA GLY A 59 -25.69 10.56 -3.65
C GLY A 59 -25.40 11.04 -5.07
N LEU A 60 -24.21 10.70 -5.54
CA LEU A 60 -23.70 10.95 -6.89
C LEU A 60 -24.35 10.01 -7.90
N SER A 61 -24.42 10.48 -9.15
CA SER A 61 -24.84 9.67 -10.28
C SER A 61 -23.94 8.44 -10.45
N GLU A 62 -24.51 7.37 -11.00
CA GLU A 62 -23.79 6.15 -11.36
C GLU A 62 -22.57 6.45 -12.25
N VAL A 63 -22.73 7.39 -13.19
CA VAL A 63 -21.70 7.82 -14.13
C VAL A 63 -20.53 8.46 -13.39
N THR A 64 -20.82 9.44 -12.52
CA THR A 64 -19.80 10.14 -11.75
C THR A 64 -19.10 9.22 -10.76
N ARG A 65 -19.82 8.25 -10.16
CA ARG A 65 -19.20 7.26 -9.29
C ARG A 65 -18.23 6.33 -10.01
N LYS A 66 -18.62 5.79 -11.17
CA LYS A 66 -17.73 4.96 -12.00
C LYS A 66 -16.51 5.74 -12.46
N TRP A 67 -16.71 7.01 -12.83
CA TRP A 67 -15.62 7.90 -13.19
C TRP A 67 -14.68 8.20 -12.02
N LEU A 68 -15.19 8.49 -10.82
CA LEU A 68 -14.37 8.66 -9.61
C LEU A 68 -13.57 7.41 -9.27
N GLN A 69 -14.18 6.22 -9.39
CA GLN A 69 -13.49 4.96 -9.18
C GLN A 69 -12.34 4.77 -10.19
N TYR A 70 -12.56 5.12 -11.46
CA TYR A 70 -11.50 5.09 -12.48
C TYR A 70 -10.35 6.05 -12.14
N GLN A 71 -10.65 7.29 -11.72
CA GLN A 71 -9.62 8.24 -11.27
C GLN A 71 -8.86 7.70 -10.05
N LYS A 72 -9.58 7.11 -9.07
CA LYS A 72 -9.02 6.47 -7.88
C LYS A 72 -8.02 5.37 -8.26
N ASP A 73 -8.41 4.47 -9.15
CA ASP A 73 -7.57 3.35 -9.59
C ASP A 73 -6.32 3.84 -10.34
N SER A 74 -6.47 4.86 -11.19
CA SER A 74 -5.36 5.50 -11.91
C SER A 74 -4.35 6.12 -10.94
N VAL A 75 -4.81 6.94 -9.99
CA VAL A 75 -3.95 7.58 -8.98
C VAL A 75 -3.27 6.55 -8.08
N HIS A 76 -3.99 5.48 -7.73
CA HIS A 76 -3.42 4.40 -6.92
C HIS A 76 -2.28 3.65 -7.65
N GLN A 77 -2.36 3.48 -8.97
CA GLN A 77 -1.25 2.94 -9.76
C GLN A 77 -0.05 3.88 -9.76
N VAL A 78 -0.29 5.19 -9.86
CA VAL A 78 0.78 6.20 -9.76
C VAL A 78 1.47 6.14 -8.39
N LEU A 79 0.68 6.07 -7.31
CA LEU A 79 1.19 5.94 -5.95
C LEU A 79 2.11 4.71 -5.82
N LYS A 80 1.65 3.53 -6.26
CA LYS A 80 2.44 2.29 -6.22
C LYS A 80 3.75 2.41 -7.01
N ALA A 81 3.71 2.98 -8.20
CA ALA A 81 4.89 3.14 -9.04
C ALA A 81 5.91 4.12 -8.41
N ALA A 82 5.44 5.25 -7.88
CA ALA A 82 6.28 6.23 -7.20
C ALA A 82 6.93 5.63 -5.94
N MET A 83 6.16 4.93 -5.11
CA MET A 83 6.65 4.22 -3.92
C MET A 83 7.71 3.17 -4.25
N ALA A 84 7.58 2.48 -5.39
CA ALA A 84 8.53 1.47 -5.84
C ALA A 84 9.86 2.10 -6.27
N ILE A 85 9.81 3.20 -7.04
CA ILE A 85 11.01 3.96 -7.43
C ILE A 85 11.69 4.54 -6.19
N ASN A 86 10.93 5.13 -5.26
CA ASN A 86 11.49 5.71 -4.04
C ASN A 86 12.23 4.66 -3.20
N ALA A 87 11.62 3.49 -2.98
CA ALA A 87 12.27 2.40 -2.26
C ALA A 87 13.53 1.89 -2.97
N GLN A 88 13.49 1.72 -4.30
CA GLN A 88 14.66 1.25 -5.04
C GLN A 88 15.85 2.21 -4.87
N VAL A 89 15.60 3.52 -4.96
CA VAL A 89 16.63 4.54 -4.76
C VAL A 89 17.19 4.50 -3.34
N LEU A 90 16.33 4.41 -2.32
CA LEU A 90 16.76 4.31 -0.92
C LEU A 90 17.60 3.06 -0.66
N THR A 91 17.30 1.92 -1.30
CA THR A 91 18.12 0.70 -1.20
C THR A 91 19.52 0.91 -1.82
N GLU A 92 19.62 1.64 -2.93
CA GLU A 92 20.89 1.93 -3.61
C GLU A 92 21.72 3.04 -2.94
N MET A 93 21.12 3.84 -2.05
CA MET A 93 21.83 4.86 -1.27
C MET A 93 22.75 4.23 -0.22
N GLU A 94 23.97 4.76 -0.14
CA GLU A 94 24.99 4.32 0.82
C GLU A 94 24.52 4.52 2.28
N ILE A 95 24.77 3.53 3.12
CA ILE A 95 24.49 3.61 4.56
C ILE A 95 25.57 4.46 5.23
N PRO A 96 25.23 5.57 5.91
CA PRO A 96 26.23 6.44 6.52
C PRO A 96 26.99 5.76 7.66
N GLU A 97 28.29 6.04 7.79
CA GLU A 97 29.13 5.50 8.88
C GLU A 97 28.57 5.87 10.27
N SER A 98 28.02 7.07 10.42
CA SER A 98 27.38 7.55 11.67
C SER A 98 26.20 6.67 12.09
N TYR A 99 25.41 6.19 11.14
CA TYR A 99 24.32 5.24 11.43
C TYR A 99 24.89 3.92 11.92
N ILE A 100 25.93 3.41 11.25
CA ILE A 100 26.57 2.15 11.60
C ILE A 100 27.20 2.19 13.00
N GLU A 101 27.83 3.31 13.36
CA GLU A 101 28.41 3.51 14.69
C GLU A 101 27.36 3.56 15.80
N ALA A 102 26.14 4.01 15.49
CA ALA A 102 25.02 4.06 16.42
C ALA A 102 24.28 2.71 16.59
N LEU A 103 24.57 1.71 15.74
CA LEU A 103 23.88 0.43 15.77
C LEU A 103 24.16 -0.37 17.06
N PRO A 104 23.16 -1.15 17.53
CA PRO A 104 23.40 -2.15 18.58
C PRO A 104 24.48 -3.18 18.20
N LYS A 105 25.12 -3.79 19.19
CA LYS A 105 26.23 -4.77 18.99
C LYS A 105 25.84 -6.00 18.14
N ASN A 106 24.56 -6.38 18.12
CA ASN A 106 24.06 -7.52 17.37
C ASN A 106 22.55 -7.40 17.10
N GLY A 107 22.02 -8.15 16.13
CA GLY A 107 20.60 -8.11 15.77
C GLY A 107 19.66 -8.51 16.91
N ARG A 108 20.09 -9.39 17.84
CA ARG A 108 19.32 -9.72 19.05
C ARG A 108 19.15 -8.53 19.98
N ALA A 109 20.16 -7.68 20.11
CA ALA A 109 20.07 -6.44 20.89
C ALA A 109 19.17 -5.39 20.23
N SER A 110 19.01 -5.43 18.90
CA SER A 110 18.08 -4.57 18.16
C SER A 110 16.63 -5.05 18.29
N LEU A 111 16.38 -6.33 17.97
CA LEU A 111 15.04 -6.93 17.98
C LEU A 111 14.52 -7.27 19.38
N GLY A 112 15.39 -7.48 20.35
CA GLY A 112 15.02 -8.09 21.61
C GLY A 112 14.75 -9.59 21.49
N ASP A 113 14.63 -10.25 22.65
CA ASP A 113 14.67 -11.72 22.74
C ASP A 113 13.49 -12.40 22.04
N ALA A 114 12.27 -11.87 22.19
CA ALA A 114 11.06 -12.49 21.64
C ALA A 114 11.06 -12.46 20.10
N MET A 115 11.30 -11.28 19.51
CA MET A 115 11.34 -11.12 18.06
C MET A 115 12.53 -11.85 17.44
N TYR A 116 13.70 -11.80 18.09
CA TYR A 116 14.87 -12.56 17.63
C TYR A 116 14.61 -14.07 17.63
N LYS A 117 13.99 -14.61 18.69
CA LYS A 117 13.63 -16.04 18.73
C LYS A 117 12.67 -16.40 17.59
N SER A 118 11.64 -15.58 17.36
CA SER A 118 10.66 -15.84 16.30
C SER A 118 11.26 -15.77 14.89
N ILE A 119 12.07 -14.75 14.58
CA ILE A 119 12.65 -14.60 13.23
C ILE A 119 13.73 -15.65 12.93
N THR A 120 14.37 -16.22 13.96
CA THR A 120 15.42 -17.25 13.82
C THR A 120 14.91 -18.69 13.97
N ASP A 121 13.60 -18.87 14.14
CA ASP A 121 12.98 -20.19 14.30
C ASP A 121 13.13 -21.03 13.01
N ASP A 122 13.15 -22.36 13.12
CA ASP A 122 13.24 -23.23 11.96
C ASP A 122 11.96 -23.12 11.10
N PHE A 123 10.80 -22.89 11.74
CA PHE A 123 9.54 -22.57 11.05
C PHE A 123 9.18 -21.10 11.23
N PHE A 124 8.95 -20.40 10.12
CA PHE A 124 8.63 -18.97 10.15
C PHE A 124 7.43 -18.66 9.27
N ASP A 125 6.47 -17.94 9.86
CA ASP A 125 5.33 -17.35 9.19
C ASP A 125 5.32 -15.85 9.53
N PRO A 126 5.42 -14.95 8.53
CA PRO A 126 5.44 -13.51 8.77
C PRO A 126 4.15 -12.99 9.40
N ASP A 127 2.99 -13.61 9.14
CA ASP A 127 1.71 -13.18 9.72
C ASP A 127 1.64 -13.56 11.21
N VAL A 128 2.15 -14.74 11.57
CA VAL A 128 2.30 -15.15 12.98
C VAL A 128 3.29 -14.21 13.68
N PHE A 129 4.42 -13.88 13.05
CA PHE A 129 5.38 -12.92 13.61
C PHE A 129 4.70 -11.57 13.89
N LEU A 130 4.01 -11.00 12.89
CA LEU A 130 3.38 -9.69 13.00
C LEU A 130 2.20 -9.67 13.99
N SER A 131 1.44 -10.77 14.11
CA SER A 131 0.36 -10.88 15.11
C SER A 131 0.88 -10.94 16.55
N SER A 132 2.15 -11.33 16.75
CA SER A 132 2.80 -11.36 18.06
C SER A 132 3.38 -10.00 18.49
N VAL A 133 3.44 -9.02 17.58
CA VAL A 133 3.99 -7.69 17.82
C VAL A 133 2.85 -6.68 17.94
N ASP A 134 3.02 -5.72 18.86
CA ASP A 134 2.05 -4.64 19.04
C ASP A 134 2.17 -3.60 17.91
N LEU A 135 1.18 -3.59 17.01
CA LEU A 135 1.08 -2.66 15.88
C LEU A 135 -0.07 -1.63 16.07
N SER A 136 -0.46 -1.36 17.31
CA SER A 136 -1.62 -0.50 17.65
C SER A 136 -1.43 0.98 17.33
N SER A 137 -0.20 1.45 17.14
CA SER A 137 0.08 2.85 16.80
C SER A 137 1.17 2.98 15.74
N GLU A 138 1.13 4.09 15.01
CA GLU A 138 2.13 4.45 14.00
C GLU A 138 3.56 4.43 14.56
N HIS A 139 3.77 4.96 15.77
CA HIS A 139 5.07 4.92 16.43
C HIS A 139 5.58 3.50 16.70
N LYS A 140 4.70 2.55 17.03
CA LYS A 140 5.10 1.15 17.27
C LYS A 140 5.42 0.43 15.96
N ILE A 141 4.67 0.74 14.91
CA ILE A 141 4.95 0.23 13.56
C ILE A 141 6.32 0.74 13.07
N LEU A 142 6.60 2.02 13.27
CA LEU A 142 7.88 2.64 12.90
C LEU A 142 9.06 2.09 13.73
N ASP A 143 8.86 1.90 15.04
CA ASP A 143 9.86 1.28 15.92
C ASP A 143 10.19 -0.16 15.47
N LEU A 144 9.18 -0.95 15.09
CA LEU A 144 9.42 -2.27 14.51
C LEU A 144 10.22 -2.19 13.21
N LYS A 145 9.84 -1.30 12.28
CA LYS A 145 10.57 -1.08 11.01
C LYS A 145 12.05 -0.74 11.29
N ASN A 146 12.30 0.24 12.17
CA ASN A 146 13.65 0.65 12.58
C ASN A 146 14.48 -0.52 13.14
N LYS A 147 13.88 -1.35 14.01
CA LYS A 147 14.57 -2.51 14.61
C LYS A 147 14.93 -3.59 13.58
N ILE A 148 14.03 -3.85 12.62
CA ILE A 148 14.24 -4.82 11.56
C ILE A 148 15.35 -4.33 10.61
N GLU A 149 15.28 -3.07 10.14
CA GLU A 149 16.31 -2.48 9.27
C GLU A 149 17.68 -2.45 9.94
N ALA A 150 17.76 -2.01 11.19
CA ALA A 150 19.01 -2.03 11.97
C ALA A 150 19.60 -3.45 12.05
N SER A 151 18.75 -4.48 12.17
CA SER A 151 19.19 -5.87 12.24
C SER A 151 19.73 -6.38 10.91
N VAL A 152 19.07 -6.02 9.79
CA VAL A 152 19.52 -6.33 8.43
C VAL A 152 20.92 -5.76 8.22
N VAL A 153 21.12 -4.47 8.51
CA VAL A 153 22.43 -3.81 8.36
C VAL A 153 23.52 -4.48 9.21
N ILE A 154 23.18 -4.88 10.45
CA ILE A 154 24.11 -5.63 11.32
C ILE A 154 24.50 -6.98 10.70
N TRP A 155 23.54 -7.71 10.12
CA TRP A 155 23.78 -9.04 9.54
C TRP A 155 24.61 -8.95 8.26
N GLU A 156 24.28 -8.03 7.35
CA GLU A 156 25.04 -7.76 6.13
C GLU A 156 26.49 -7.43 6.45
N ARG A 157 26.75 -6.51 7.40
CA ARG A 157 28.12 -6.14 7.79
C ARG A 157 28.89 -7.32 8.38
N LYS A 158 28.23 -8.18 9.16
CA LYS A 158 28.83 -9.40 9.73
C LYS A 158 29.06 -10.50 8.70
N MET A 159 28.41 -10.46 7.54
CA MET A 159 28.74 -11.30 6.40
C MET A 159 30.02 -10.79 5.72
N ASN A 160 30.07 -9.49 5.41
CA ASN A 160 31.18 -8.88 4.67
C ASN A 160 32.51 -8.79 5.46
N ALA A 161 32.46 -8.69 6.79
CA ALA A 161 33.67 -8.59 7.62
C ALA A 161 34.49 -9.90 7.73
N LYS A 162 33.98 -11.04 7.27
CA LYS A 162 34.62 -12.35 7.51
C LYS A 162 35.75 -12.71 6.54
N ASP A 163 36.00 -11.92 5.50
CA ASP A 163 37.19 -12.09 4.64
C ASP A 163 38.49 -11.61 5.32
N SER A 164 38.39 -10.95 6.48
CA SER A 164 39.55 -10.45 7.24
C SER A 164 39.43 -10.80 8.73
N LYS A 165 39.75 -12.06 9.07
CA LYS A 165 40.12 -12.53 10.43
C LYS A 165 39.04 -12.44 11.52
N SER A 166 38.28 -13.53 11.74
CA SER A 166 37.89 -14.03 13.09
C SER A 166 37.21 -15.42 13.04
N PRO A 167 37.75 -16.46 13.70
CA PRO A 167 37.16 -17.81 13.76
C PRO A 167 36.24 -18.06 14.98
N TRP A 168 35.90 -17.05 15.78
CA TRP A 168 35.14 -17.26 17.03
C TRP A 168 33.87 -16.42 17.08
N GLY A 169 32.71 -17.09 17.18
CA GLY A 169 31.52 -16.48 17.78
C GLY A 169 30.36 -16.08 16.87
N SER A 170 29.94 -16.91 15.91
CA SER A 170 28.56 -16.83 15.40
C SER A 170 27.83 -18.14 15.65
N ALA A 171 26.85 -18.13 16.55
CA ALA A 171 25.95 -19.25 16.80
C ALA A 171 25.01 -19.53 15.59
N VAL A 172 24.98 -18.64 14.60
CA VAL A 172 24.14 -18.75 13.40
C VAL A 172 25.06 -18.97 12.19
N SER A 173 24.80 -20.03 11.42
CA SER A 173 25.50 -20.33 10.17
C SER A 173 25.21 -19.27 9.10
N MET A 174 26.03 -19.23 8.04
CA MET A 174 25.86 -18.29 6.93
C MET A 174 24.51 -18.48 6.23
N GLU A 175 24.15 -19.72 5.93
CA GLU A 175 22.85 -20.11 5.36
C GLU A 175 21.67 -19.66 6.24
N LYS A 176 21.78 -19.83 7.56
CA LYS A 176 20.74 -19.34 8.48
C LYS A 176 20.64 -17.81 8.48
N ARG A 177 21.71 -17.06 8.21
CA ARG A 177 21.67 -15.60 8.13
C ARG A 177 21.00 -15.11 6.85
N GLU A 178 21.26 -15.74 5.70
CA GLU A 178 20.56 -15.42 4.44
C GLU A 178 19.05 -15.65 4.57
N ILE A 179 18.64 -16.73 5.25
CA ILE A 179 17.23 -17.00 5.55
C ILE A 179 16.63 -15.88 6.42
N ILE A 180 17.35 -15.46 7.47
CA ILE A 180 16.87 -14.40 8.37
C ILE A 180 16.76 -13.05 7.64
N GLU A 181 17.66 -12.78 6.71
CA GLU A 181 17.63 -11.57 5.87
C GLU A 181 16.41 -11.57 4.93
N ASP A 182 16.15 -12.65 4.19
CA ASP A 182 14.96 -12.74 3.32
C ASP A 182 13.65 -12.67 4.12
N ARG A 183 13.63 -13.21 5.35
CA ARG A 183 12.50 -13.05 6.29
C ARG A 183 12.32 -11.60 6.72
N ALA A 184 13.40 -10.88 7.04
CA ALA A 184 13.36 -9.47 7.41
C ALA A 184 12.88 -8.59 6.25
N GLU A 185 13.37 -8.82 5.03
CA GLU A 185 12.87 -8.16 3.82
C GLU A 185 11.37 -8.40 3.62
N THR A 186 10.91 -9.64 3.82
CA THR A 186 9.50 -10.01 3.70
C THR A 186 8.64 -9.26 4.73
N ILE A 187 9.09 -9.16 5.98
CA ILE A 187 8.42 -8.36 7.01
C ILE A 187 8.33 -6.89 6.58
N LEU A 188 9.43 -6.29 6.12
CA LEU A 188 9.46 -4.89 5.68
C LEU A 188 8.51 -4.64 4.51
N LEU A 189 8.42 -5.59 3.57
CA LEU A 189 7.47 -5.54 2.46
C LEU A 189 6.02 -5.56 2.95
N ILE A 190 5.68 -6.45 3.88
CA ILE A 190 4.33 -6.54 4.45
C ILE A 190 3.98 -5.26 5.22
N LEU A 191 4.92 -4.71 6.01
CA LEU A 191 4.72 -3.45 6.71
C LEU A 191 4.42 -2.30 5.74
N LYS A 192 5.17 -2.21 4.63
CA LYS A 192 4.93 -1.21 3.59
C LYS A 192 3.56 -1.36 2.93
N HIS A 193 3.11 -2.59 2.70
CA HIS A 193 1.79 -2.86 2.11
C HIS A 193 0.64 -2.56 3.07
N ARG A 194 0.76 -2.98 4.34
CA ARG A 194 -0.29 -2.77 5.35
C ARG A 194 -0.37 -1.33 5.83
N PHE A 195 0.73 -0.60 5.79
CA PHE A 195 0.83 0.75 6.31
C PHE A 195 1.55 1.67 5.30
N PRO A 196 0.92 2.00 4.16
CA PRO A 196 1.55 2.77 3.08
C PRO A 196 1.86 4.23 3.46
N GLY A 197 1.36 4.73 4.59
CA GLY A 197 1.60 6.07 5.10
C GLY A 197 2.56 6.17 6.28
N ILE A 198 3.32 5.10 6.60
CA ILE A 198 4.27 5.15 7.71
C ILE A 198 5.36 6.20 7.47
N PRO A 199 5.85 6.87 8.52
CA PRO A 199 6.93 7.83 8.36
C PRO A 199 8.22 7.16 7.86
N GLN A 200 9.13 7.97 7.34
CA GLN A 200 10.47 7.51 6.97
C GLN A 200 11.18 6.94 8.21
N SER A 201 11.91 5.83 8.01
CA SER A 201 12.68 5.22 9.10
C SER A 201 13.91 6.05 9.45
N ASP A 202 14.53 5.73 10.58
CA ASP A 202 15.78 6.37 10.99
C ASP A 202 16.91 6.10 9.97
N LEU A 203 16.90 4.92 9.34
CA LEU A 203 17.83 4.58 8.28
C LEU A 203 17.58 5.41 7.02
N ASP A 204 16.32 5.51 6.57
CA ASP A 204 15.93 6.32 5.41
C ASP A 204 16.33 7.80 5.62
N ILE A 205 16.01 8.35 6.79
CA ILE A 205 16.35 9.74 7.17
C ILE A 205 17.87 9.94 7.15
N SER A 206 18.62 9.01 7.73
CA SER A 206 20.09 9.09 7.77
C SER A 206 20.71 9.04 6.37
N LYS A 207 20.24 8.10 5.53
CA LYS A 207 20.64 8.00 4.11
C LYS A 207 20.40 9.30 3.37
N ILE A 208 19.21 9.89 3.50
CA ILE A 208 18.86 11.15 2.84
C ILE A 208 19.74 12.30 3.35
N GLN A 209 19.92 12.41 4.67
CA GLN A 209 20.68 13.49 5.29
C GLN A 209 22.16 13.49 4.90
N CYS A 210 22.77 12.31 4.79
CA CYS A 210 24.20 12.18 4.53
C CYS A 210 24.55 11.95 3.05
N ASN A 211 23.55 11.80 2.18
CA ASN A 211 23.75 11.54 0.76
C ASN A 211 24.52 12.68 0.06
N ARG A 212 25.48 12.28 -0.79
CA ARG A 212 26.27 13.20 -1.63
C ARG A 212 26.02 13.00 -3.13
N ASP A 213 25.24 11.99 -3.50
CA ASP A 213 24.89 11.71 -4.88
C ASP A 213 23.69 12.56 -5.32
N VAL A 214 23.95 13.54 -6.20
CA VAL A 214 22.93 14.46 -6.71
C VAL A 214 21.83 13.71 -7.48
N GLY A 215 22.16 12.65 -8.21
CA GLY A 215 21.18 11.89 -8.96
C GLY A 215 20.24 11.11 -8.05
N HIS A 216 20.75 10.45 -7.00
CA HIS A 216 19.90 9.81 -6.00
C HIS A 216 19.05 10.84 -5.24
N ALA A 217 19.61 12.00 -4.89
CA ALA A 217 18.84 13.06 -4.24
C ALA A 217 17.63 13.51 -5.10
N ILE A 218 17.83 13.67 -6.41
CA ILE A 218 16.74 14.00 -7.34
C ILE A 218 15.73 12.86 -7.42
N LEU A 219 16.18 11.62 -7.59
CA LEU A 219 15.27 10.48 -7.72
C LEU A 219 14.45 10.23 -6.44
N GLU A 220 15.08 10.26 -5.26
CA GLU A 220 14.42 10.10 -3.96
C GLU A 220 13.39 11.21 -3.75
N SER A 221 13.81 12.48 -3.84
CA SER A 221 12.92 13.60 -3.53
C SER A 221 11.77 13.73 -4.52
N TYR A 222 12.02 13.53 -5.82
CA TYR A 222 10.97 13.63 -6.82
C TYR A 222 9.95 12.50 -6.70
N SER A 223 10.41 11.26 -6.52
CA SER A 223 9.52 10.11 -6.29
C SER A 223 8.69 10.27 -5.01
N ARG A 224 9.28 10.75 -3.91
CA ARG A 224 8.57 11.00 -2.65
C ARG A 224 7.51 12.08 -2.75
N ILE A 225 7.76 13.15 -3.51
CA ILE A 225 6.76 14.21 -3.72
C ILE A 225 5.59 13.69 -4.57
N ILE A 226 5.86 12.91 -5.62
CA ILE A 226 4.81 12.26 -6.43
C ILE A 226 3.98 11.30 -5.57
N GLU A 227 4.63 10.48 -4.74
CA GLU A 227 3.96 9.60 -3.77
C GLU A 227 3.03 10.39 -2.83
N SER A 228 3.53 11.46 -2.22
CA SER A 228 2.76 12.31 -1.30
C SER A 228 1.57 12.97 -1.99
N LEU A 229 1.75 13.48 -3.21
CA LEU A 229 0.69 14.09 -4.00
C LEU A 229 -0.37 13.04 -4.39
N ALA A 230 0.05 11.87 -4.89
CA ALA A 230 -0.85 10.79 -5.26
C ALA A 230 -1.69 10.32 -4.06
N PHE A 231 -1.07 10.12 -2.89
CA PHE A 231 -1.78 9.78 -1.66
C PHE A 231 -2.78 10.87 -1.26
N THR A 232 -2.41 12.14 -1.40
CA THR A 232 -3.29 13.27 -1.09
C THR A 232 -4.51 13.30 -2.01
N VAL A 233 -4.31 13.13 -3.32
CA VAL A 233 -5.41 13.06 -4.30
C VAL A 233 -6.32 11.87 -4.01
N LEU A 234 -5.73 10.69 -3.75
CA LEU A 234 -6.46 9.48 -3.40
C LEU A 234 -7.35 9.69 -2.17
N SER A 235 -6.79 10.28 -1.10
CA SER A 235 -7.54 10.61 0.11
C SER A 235 -8.72 11.56 -0.17
N ARG A 236 -8.58 12.52 -1.10
CA ARG A 236 -9.69 13.43 -1.44
C ARG A 236 -10.79 12.74 -2.22
N ILE A 237 -10.45 11.82 -3.11
CA ILE A 237 -11.42 10.99 -3.82
C ILE A 237 -12.16 10.10 -2.80
N ASP A 238 -11.43 9.47 -1.88
CA ASP A 238 -12.01 8.66 -0.82
C ASP A 238 -12.96 9.45 0.09
N ASP A 239 -12.60 10.69 0.46
CA ASP A 239 -13.47 11.58 1.24
C ASP A 239 -14.83 11.80 0.54
N VAL A 240 -14.82 12.04 -0.77
CA VAL A 240 -16.06 12.23 -1.56
C VAL A 240 -16.86 10.93 -1.67
N MET A 241 -16.20 9.81 -1.96
CA MET A 241 -16.85 8.50 -2.09
C MET A 241 -17.45 8.01 -0.76
N LEU A 242 -16.83 8.35 0.36
CA LEU A 242 -17.35 8.06 1.69
C LEU A 242 -18.66 8.81 1.94
N ILE A 243 -18.69 10.10 1.65
CA ILE A 243 -19.88 10.94 1.83
C ILE A 243 -20.99 10.55 0.85
N ASP A 244 -20.66 10.18 -0.40
CA ASP A 244 -21.61 9.57 -1.33
C ASP A 244 -22.29 8.33 -0.75
N SER A 245 -21.50 7.44 -0.16
CA SER A 245 -22.01 6.19 0.42
C SER A 245 -22.97 6.48 1.58
N GLN A 246 -22.61 7.42 2.46
CA GLN A 246 -23.47 7.86 3.57
C GLN A 246 -24.78 8.50 3.08
N ALA A 247 -24.74 9.35 2.05
CA ALA A 247 -25.94 9.99 1.50
C ALA A 247 -26.91 8.96 0.92
N ARG A 248 -26.40 7.93 0.23
CA ARG A 248 -27.23 6.85 -0.33
C ARG A 248 -27.88 5.98 0.72
N GLU A 249 -27.15 5.67 1.79
CA GLU A 249 -27.70 4.94 2.93
C GLU A 249 -28.85 5.71 3.58
N GLN A 250 -28.69 7.03 3.76
CA GLN A 250 -29.74 7.89 4.31
C GLN A 250 -30.97 7.98 3.38
N ALA A 251 -30.77 8.17 2.08
CA ALA A 251 -31.87 8.19 1.11
C ALA A 251 -32.65 6.86 1.05
N GLY A 252 -31.96 5.71 1.24
CA GLY A 252 -32.59 4.40 1.31
C GLY A 252 -33.41 4.17 2.59
N LEU A 253 -33.11 4.89 3.68
CA LEU A 253 -33.86 4.84 4.94
C LEU A 253 -35.08 5.77 4.90
N ASP A 254 -34.94 6.97 4.34
CA ASP A 254 -36.04 7.95 4.20
C ASP A 254 -37.08 7.55 3.14
N GLY A 255 -36.72 6.63 2.22
CA GLY A 255 -37.63 6.05 1.23
C GLY A 255 -38.57 4.95 1.77
N ARG A 256 -38.47 4.56 3.05
CA ARG A 256 -39.41 3.62 3.67
C ARG A 256 -40.64 4.39 4.17
N PRO A 257 -41.87 4.04 3.76
CA PRO A 257 -43.06 4.67 4.32
C PRO A 257 -43.11 4.45 5.83
N LEU A 258 -43.18 5.54 6.61
CA LEU A 258 -43.58 5.51 8.01
C LEU A 258 -44.99 4.92 8.09
N THR A 259 -45.11 3.65 8.48
CA THR A 259 -46.39 3.08 8.89
C THR A 259 -46.83 3.76 10.18
N SER A 260 -47.87 4.58 10.07
CA SER A 260 -48.58 5.18 11.19
C SER A 260 -49.12 4.13 12.18
N PRO A 261 -49.22 4.44 13.49
CA PRO A 261 -49.56 3.44 14.51
C PRO A 261 -51.05 3.11 14.48
N GLY A 262 -51.36 1.82 14.25
CA GLY A 262 -52.74 1.30 14.26
C GLY A 262 -52.78 -0.19 14.58
N THR A 263 -52.99 -0.49 15.87
CA THR A 263 -53.78 -1.58 16.46
C THR A 263 -53.50 -3.06 16.08
N ILE A 264 -52.83 -3.73 17.03
CA ILE A 264 -52.90 -5.14 17.51
C ILE A 264 -53.72 -6.15 16.68
N ALA A 265 -53.04 -7.22 16.25
CA ALA A 265 -53.54 -8.60 16.35
C ALA A 265 -52.37 -9.58 16.52
N ASP A 266 -52.46 -10.40 17.56
CA ASP A 266 -51.51 -11.42 17.98
C ASP A 266 -51.26 -12.51 16.91
N GLN A 267 -49.99 -12.86 16.70
CA GLN A 267 -49.63 -14.25 16.45
C GLN A 267 -48.19 -14.53 16.89
N GLU A 268 -48.08 -15.27 18.00
CA GLU A 268 -46.86 -15.93 18.46
C GLU A 268 -46.40 -16.96 17.43
N ASN A 269 -45.11 -16.95 17.08
CA ASN A 269 -44.20 -18.10 17.18
C ASN A 269 -42.82 -17.82 16.59
N GLY A 270 -41.79 -18.34 17.26
CA GLY A 270 -40.50 -18.66 16.65
C GLY A 270 -39.37 -17.71 17.00
N ALA A 271 -38.57 -18.10 17.99
CA ALA A 271 -37.27 -17.52 18.27
C ALA A 271 -36.35 -17.57 17.04
N ASP A 272 -35.68 -16.47 16.73
CA ASP A 272 -34.25 -16.48 16.42
C ASP A 272 -33.66 -15.05 16.47
N SER A 273 -32.51 -14.97 17.14
CA SER A 273 -31.70 -13.76 17.33
C SER A 273 -31.06 -13.32 16.01
N PRO A 274 -30.93 -12.01 15.72
CA PRO A 274 -30.29 -11.56 14.49
C PRO A 274 -28.77 -11.74 14.60
N SER A 275 -28.25 -12.66 13.80
CA SER A 275 -26.82 -12.81 13.54
C SER A 275 -26.28 -11.50 12.98
N LYS A 276 -25.32 -10.92 13.70
CA LYS A 276 -24.54 -9.75 13.31
C LYS A 276 -23.95 -9.98 11.92
N THR A 277 -24.40 -9.22 10.93
CA THR A 277 -23.73 -9.10 9.64
C THR A 277 -22.39 -8.41 9.86
N THR A 278 -21.31 -9.18 9.77
CA THR A 278 -19.95 -8.67 9.85
C THR A 278 -19.55 -8.07 8.50
N LEU A 279 -18.62 -7.10 8.53
CA LEU A 279 -18.02 -6.38 7.40
C LEU A 279 -17.51 -7.24 6.21
N LEU A 280 -17.49 -8.57 6.38
CA LEU A 280 -17.08 -9.54 5.38
C LEU A 280 -18.15 -9.81 4.31
N ASP A 281 -19.44 -9.61 4.63
CA ASP A 281 -20.57 -9.78 3.69
C ASP A 281 -20.76 -8.56 2.77
N PHE A 282 -20.08 -7.44 3.08
CA PHE A 282 -20.10 -6.20 2.30
C PHE A 282 -19.00 -6.14 1.23
N MET A 283 -17.97 -7.00 1.34
CA MET A 283 -16.93 -7.14 0.33
C MET A 283 -17.22 -8.38 -0.52
N GLY A 284 -18.09 -8.20 -1.52
CA GLY A 284 -18.50 -9.24 -2.46
C GLY A 284 -17.35 -9.87 -3.24
N TRP A 285 -16.70 -10.86 -2.66
CA TRP A 285 -15.83 -11.83 -3.32
C TRP A 285 -16.63 -13.13 -3.51
N GLU A 286 -17.51 -13.16 -4.50
CA GLU A 286 -18.00 -14.43 -5.04
C GLU A 286 -17.11 -14.85 -6.22
N ASN A 287 -16.33 -15.90 -5.99
CA ASN A 287 -15.71 -16.70 -7.05
C ASN A 287 -16.80 -17.53 -7.73
N GLY A 288 -17.18 -17.15 -8.95
CA GLY A 288 -18.01 -17.95 -9.84
C GLY A 288 -17.19 -18.46 -11.03
N GLU A 289 -16.66 -19.68 -10.93
CA GLU A 289 -16.30 -20.47 -12.10
C GLU A 289 -17.58 -21.08 -12.69
N THR A 290 -17.87 -20.83 -13.96
CA THR A 290 -18.72 -21.73 -14.74
C THR A 290 -18.36 -21.65 -16.23
N GLU A 291 -17.82 -22.76 -16.74
CA GLU A 291 -17.71 -23.02 -18.18
C GLU A 291 -19.11 -23.30 -18.78
N ALA A 292 -19.42 -22.70 -19.93
CA ALA A 292 -20.24 -23.33 -20.98
C ALA A 292 -20.09 -22.59 -22.32
N LYS A 293 -19.68 -23.34 -23.35
CA LYS A 293 -19.67 -22.93 -24.77
C LYS A 293 -21.08 -22.93 -25.37
N LYS A 294 -21.38 -21.96 -26.25
CA LYS A 294 -21.93 -22.18 -27.61
C LYS A 294 -21.99 -20.90 -28.45
N ASP A 295 -21.65 -21.06 -29.73
CA ASP A 295 -21.64 -20.08 -30.82
C ASP A 295 -23.02 -19.47 -31.16
N VAL A 296 -23.03 -18.25 -31.72
CA VAL A 296 -23.51 -17.88 -33.09
C VAL A 296 -23.52 -16.35 -33.30
N GLN A 297 -22.78 -15.93 -34.34
CA GLN A 297 -22.85 -14.79 -35.30
C GLN A 297 -23.49 -13.40 -35.01
N ASP A 298 -22.64 -12.39 -35.25
CA ASP A 298 -22.79 -11.12 -36.00
C ASP A 298 -24.11 -10.32 -36.03
N GLU A 299 -24.04 -9.05 -35.62
CA GLU A 299 -24.27 -7.86 -36.49
C GLU A 299 -23.83 -6.56 -35.78
N ALA A 300 -23.45 -5.56 -36.57
CA ALA A 300 -22.55 -4.45 -36.25
C ALA A 300 -23.22 -3.20 -35.64
N ALA A 301 -22.49 -2.48 -34.77
CA ALA A 301 -22.60 -1.02 -34.59
C ALA A 301 -21.40 -0.41 -33.82
N ASP A 302 -20.69 0.49 -34.50
CA ASP A 302 -19.77 1.57 -34.08
C ASP A 302 -18.87 1.42 -32.84
N THR A 303 -17.58 1.17 -33.14
CA THR A 303 -16.46 1.13 -32.20
C THR A 303 -15.88 2.53 -31.94
N ILE A 304 -16.02 3.02 -30.70
CA ILE A 304 -15.11 4.03 -30.14
C ILE A 304 -13.83 3.29 -29.72
N GLN A 305 -12.71 3.58 -30.38
CA GLN A 305 -11.42 2.97 -30.07
C GLN A 305 -10.92 3.42 -28.68
N PRO A 306 -10.53 2.50 -27.78
CA PRO A 306 -9.78 2.84 -26.59
C PRO A 306 -8.30 3.04 -26.96
N THR A 307 -7.81 4.26 -26.80
CA THR A 307 -6.41 4.62 -27.01
C THR A 307 -5.51 3.94 -25.98
N SER A 308 -4.53 3.20 -26.50
CA SER A 308 -3.26 2.76 -25.90
C SER A 308 -3.28 2.19 -24.47
N LYS A 309 -3.16 0.85 -24.38
CA LYS A 309 -2.63 0.14 -23.20
C LYS A 309 -1.31 0.79 -22.73
N PRO A 310 -1.11 1.08 -21.43
CA PRO A 310 0.18 1.55 -20.96
C PRO A 310 1.22 0.41 -21.07
N ALA A 311 2.34 0.72 -21.71
CA ALA A 311 3.48 -0.17 -21.86
C ALA A 311 4.01 -0.62 -20.49
N SER A 312 4.34 -1.91 -20.37
CA SER A 312 4.94 -2.46 -19.15
C SER A 312 6.31 -1.82 -18.92
N ILE A 313 6.40 -1.06 -17.84
CA ILE A 313 7.67 -0.52 -17.36
C ILE A 313 8.35 -1.69 -16.65
N ALA A 314 9.50 -2.13 -17.16
CA ALA A 314 10.32 -3.17 -16.56
C ALA A 314 10.93 -2.67 -15.25
N LEU A 315 10.10 -2.63 -14.20
CA LEU A 315 10.52 -2.49 -12.82
C LEU A 315 11.08 -3.83 -12.32
N ASN A 316 11.93 -3.77 -11.29
CA ASN A 316 12.66 -4.90 -10.74
C ASN A 316 11.72 -6.10 -10.48
N LYS A 317 11.76 -7.11 -11.36
CA LYS A 317 10.80 -8.22 -11.40
C LYS A 317 10.65 -8.89 -10.04
N ARG A 318 11.71 -8.96 -9.23
CA ARG A 318 11.70 -9.60 -7.91
C ARG A 318 10.80 -8.90 -6.89
N PHE A 319 10.73 -7.56 -6.92
CA PHE A 319 9.87 -6.79 -6.01
C PHE A 319 8.41 -6.84 -6.46
N ILE A 320 8.16 -6.73 -7.77
CA ILE A 320 6.81 -6.83 -8.34
C ILE A 320 6.27 -8.27 -8.26
N GLU A 321 7.07 -9.29 -8.54
CA GLU A 321 6.67 -10.70 -8.38
C GLU A 321 6.39 -11.05 -6.91
N LYS A 322 7.18 -10.53 -5.95
CA LYS A 322 6.87 -10.67 -4.51
C LYS A 322 5.54 -9.95 -4.15
N LEU A 323 5.24 -8.80 -4.77
CA LEU A 323 3.98 -8.06 -4.61
C LEU A 323 2.77 -8.76 -5.26
N GLU A 324 2.93 -9.35 -6.44
CA GLU A 324 1.86 -10.04 -7.19
C GLU A 324 1.54 -11.40 -6.57
N ASN A 325 2.53 -12.13 -6.05
CA ASN A 325 2.34 -13.44 -5.42
C ASN A 325 1.62 -13.40 -4.06
N LEU A 326 1.61 -12.25 -3.37
CA LEU A 326 0.86 -12.06 -2.12
C LEU A 326 -0.66 -11.88 -2.36
N GLY A 327 -1.09 -11.58 -3.59
CA GLY A 327 -2.50 -11.47 -3.99
C GLY A 327 -3.14 -12.80 -4.43
N GLY A 328 -2.36 -13.89 -4.49
CA GLY A 328 -2.82 -15.21 -4.92
C GLY A 328 -2.72 -16.24 -3.80
N MET A 329 -3.66 -16.21 -2.85
CA MET A 329 -3.80 -17.27 -1.86
C MET A 329 -4.18 -18.59 -2.54
N ARG A 330 -3.19 -19.46 -2.81
CA ARG A 330 -3.45 -20.89 -2.99
C ARG A 330 -3.28 -21.59 -1.65
N SER A 331 -4.40 -21.91 -1.01
CA SER A 331 -4.45 -22.81 0.14
C SER A 331 -3.76 -24.15 -0.19
N PRO A 332 -2.87 -24.67 0.66
CA PRO A 332 -2.31 -25.99 0.47
C PRO A 332 -3.41 -27.05 0.63
N THR A 333 -3.64 -27.82 -0.43
CA THR A 333 -4.50 -29.01 -0.39
C THR A 333 -3.91 -30.01 0.61
N SER A 334 -4.72 -30.40 1.58
CA SER A 334 -4.51 -31.57 2.44
C SER A 334 -4.05 -32.76 1.59
N ARG A 335 -2.91 -33.36 1.95
CA ARG A 335 -2.51 -34.69 1.49
C ARG A 335 -2.47 -35.62 2.70
N HIS A 336 -3.54 -36.42 2.78
CA HIS A 336 -3.74 -37.72 3.44
C HIS A 336 -3.28 -37.95 4.87
#